data_AF-A0A6L6D0T9-F1
#
_entry.id   AF-A0A6L6D0T9-F1
#
_cell.length_a   1.000
_cell.length_b   1.000
_cell.length_c   1.000
_cell.angle_alpha   90.00
_cell.angle_beta   90.00
_cell.angle_gamma   90.00
#
_symmetry.space_group_name_H-M   'P 1'
#
loop_
_entity.id
_entity.type
_entity.pdbx_description
1 polymer ?
#
loop_
_entity_poly.entity_id
_entity_poly.type
_entity_poly.pdbx_seq_one_letter_code
_entity_poly.pdbx_strand_id
1 'polypeptide(L)'
;MSDDTKAGARSLGETLRLVGSSEAFTKRVFLWTLPIGILIVVTFDGNRFGTSRIGWVVVGILAHAFAALVLLALRLIFLPAGPYSPKPFATLVIFAIGSVSRSLAVGQLSLMVGLAPDQQFVYRAFAGALLGTLTLSVTVLIAAIIKDHAQTQAELVSEREALIEARDSAQELVEQQRIEISQIVTQSIEPAVLEISNYLKDLSAKDSTNLKASAIKIAELIDSKLRPVSAALHKQKAIDIPRVTALEKSPSLIRLPQTVILRNVVSPIAIYLILAVPNTTGAYLYLGYSSLPIVLVSYAPLAIILAAFVRLPISNRPIRSGLAFLILAAVLSVAWTPALLIVRWFGIDVLDRLSLAPTSTLGTMIVGLLLTYGLALDNQRASFDAELREANQQLNLELNRTSQLIWHVRQRAAQTLHGSVQASLTAANMRILGAQVVDEELLEKVRQDLVRATESLTNLDGPSLDLKTSLADLVELWQGVCRVEVAIDDKLFDLISANQVTSHCINVIVKESVTNAIRHGKARSVEVSIQDLNDGSIQIEVKNNGETNLLGSPGVGSQILDEITMRWTRESIEDKVLVSAQVALA
;
A
#
# COMPACT_ATOMS: atom_id res chain seq x y z
N MET A 1 -25.00 -4.38 7.25
CA MET A 1 -23.54 -4.46 7.05
C MET A 1 -23.23 -5.87 6.57
N SER A 2 -23.57 -6.13 5.31
CA SER A 2 -22.75 -5.96 4.09
C SER A 2 -22.01 -7.28 3.80
N ASP A 3 -22.57 -7.99 2.84
CA ASP A 3 -22.24 -9.33 2.33
C ASP A 3 -20.91 -9.35 1.51
N ASP A 4 -20.00 -8.40 1.77
CA ASP A 4 -18.83 -8.09 0.93
C ASP A 4 -17.50 -8.71 1.39
N THR A 5 -17.50 -9.61 2.38
CA THR A 5 -16.28 -10.29 2.84
C THR A 5 -16.04 -11.65 2.18
N LYS A 6 -16.56 -11.88 0.97
CA LYS A 6 -15.97 -12.90 0.09
C LYS A 6 -14.82 -12.25 -0.65
N ALA A 7 -13.62 -12.33 -0.06
CA ALA A 7 -12.38 -12.12 -0.80
C ALA A 7 -12.49 -12.84 -2.14
N GLY A 8 -12.48 -12.07 -3.24
CA GLY A 8 -12.57 -12.64 -4.58
C GLY A 8 -11.41 -13.64 -4.76
N ALA A 9 -11.73 -14.89 -5.09
CA ALA A 9 -10.70 -15.87 -5.40
C ALA A 9 -9.80 -15.31 -6.51
N ARG A 10 -8.47 -15.45 -6.37
CA ARG A 10 -7.51 -15.01 -7.40
C ARG A 10 -7.97 -15.52 -8.77
N SER A 11 -7.97 -14.62 -9.75
CA SER A 11 -8.26 -14.99 -11.12
C SER A 11 -7.24 -16.01 -11.63
N LEU A 12 -7.60 -16.76 -12.66
CA LEU A 12 -6.67 -17.69 -13.31
C LEU A 12 -5.41 -16.95 -13.82
N GLY A 13 -5.56 -15.72 -14.31
CA GLY A 13 -4.46 -14.88 -14.76
C GLY A 13 -3.47 -14.52 -13.66
N GLU A 14 -3.97 -14.16 -12.47
CA GLU A 14 -3.13 -13.88 -11.30
C GLU A 14 -2.41 -15.14 -10.79
N THR A 15 -3.12 -16.27 -10.79
CA THR A 15 -2.55 -17.57 -10.40
C THR A 15 -1.39 -17.95 -11.32
N LEU A 16 -1.58 -17.82 -12.64
CA LEU A 16 -0.52 -18.07 -13.62
C LEU A 16 0.66 -17.12 -13.44
N ARG A 17 0.43 -15.83 -13.18
CA ARG A 17 1.51 -14.87 -12.91
C ARG A 17 2.38 -15.28 -11.71
N LEU A 18 1.79 -15.82 -10.65
CA LEU A 18 2.56 -16.30 -9.48
C LEU A 18 3.43 -17.51 -9.83
N VAL A 19 2.90 -18.45 -10.63
CA VAL A 19 3.67 -19.59 -11.14
C VAL A 19 4.83 -19.10 -12.00
N GLY A 20 4.63 -18.05 -12.80
CA GLY A 20 5.65 -17.43 -13.64
C GLY A 20 6.62 -16.48 -12.92
N SER A 21 6.53 -16.34 -11.60
CA SER A 21 7.33 -15.39 -10.83
C SER A 21 8.78 -15.87 -10.61
N SER A 22 9.64 -14.98 -10.12
CA SER A 22 11.01 -15.32 -9.73
C SER A 22 11.10 -16.41 -8.64
N GLU A 23 10.01 -16.64 -7.90
CA GLU A 23 9.94 -17.69 -6.87
C GLU A 23 10.03 -19.10 -7.45
N ALA A 24 9.69 -19.27 -8.73
CA ALA A 24 9.67 -20.54 -9.46
C ALA A 24 10.97 -21.35 -9.35
N PHE A 25 12.11 -20.67 -9.26
CA PHE A 25 13.44 -21.27 -9.29
C PHE A 25 14.25 -20.99 -8.02
N THR A 26 13.57 -20.81 -6.89
CA THR A 26 14.23 -20.66 -5.59
C THR A 26 14.63 -22.02 -5.01
N LYS A 27 15.70 -22.02 -4.19
CA LYS A 27 16.16 -23.23 -3.48
C LYS A 27 15.03 -23.93 -2.71
N ARG A 28 14.09 -23.15 -2.18
CA ARG A 28 12.92 -23.62 -1.43
C ARG A 28 12.05 -24.56 -2.27
N VAL A 29 11.69 -24.17 -3.50
CA VAL A 29 10.84 -24.99 -4.39
C VAL A 29 11.50 -26.33 -4.72
N PHE A 30 12.81 -26.33 -4.96
CA PHE A 30 13.56 -27.56 -5.22
C PHE A 30 13.61 -28.49 -4.00
N LEU A 31 13.80 -27.94 -2.79
CA LEU A 31 13.82 -28.70 -1.55
C LEU A 31 12.43 -29.25 -1.18
N TRP A 32 11.37 -28.49 -1.44
CA TRP A 32 10.00 -28.90 -1.16
C TRP A 32 9.49 -30.02 -2.07
N THR A 33 9.92 -30.03 -3.33
CA THR A 33 9.53 -31.06 -4.29
C THR A 33 10.33 -32.36 -4.14
N LEU A 34 11.51 -32.33 -3.50
CA LEU A 34 12.33 -33.52 -3.27
C LEU A 34 11.60 -34.64 -2.48
N PRO A 35 11.04 -34.40 -1.27
CA PRO A 35 10.37 -35.45 -0.51
C PRO A 35 9.13 -35.98 -1.25
N ILE A 36 8.39 -35.12 -1.94
CA ILE A 36 7.24 -35.52 -2.78
C ILE A 36 7.72 -36.45 -3.90
N GLY A 37 8.81 -36.08 -4.58
CA GLY A 37 9.39 -36.85 -5.66
C GLY A 37 9.92 -38.21 -5.23
N ILE A 38 10.60 -38.29 -4.07
CA ILE A 38 11.08 -39.55 -3.49
C ILE A 38 9.90 -40.42 -3.12
N LEU A 39 8.90 -39.85 -2.44
CA LEU A 39 7.73 -40.58 -1.99
C LEU A 39 7.02 -41.26 -3.17
N ILE A 40 6.76 -40.51 -4.25
CA ILE A 40 6.11 -41.05 -5.45
C ILE A 40 6.90 -42.24 -6.01
N VAL A 41 8.22 -42.12 -6.16
CA VAL A 41 9.05 -43.18 -6.74
C VAL A 41 9.07 -44.42 -5.82
N VAL A 42 9.20 -44.23 -4.51
CA VAL A 42 9.24 -45.34 -3.54
C VAL A 42 7.89 -46.06 -3.43
N THR A 43 6.78 -45.32 -3.36
CA THR A 43 5.46 -45.92 -3.13
C THR A 43 4.77 -46.35 -4.42
N PHE A 44 5.07 -45.73 -5.56
CA PHE A 44 4.53 -46.15 -6.86
C PHE A 44 5.43 -47.19 -7.53
N ASP A 45 6.64 -46.80 -7.95
CA ASP A 45 7.55 -47.72 -8.66
C ASP A 45 8.02 -48.86 -7.75
N GLY A 46 8.38 -48.57 -6.49
CA GLY A 46 8.83 -49.59 -5.53
C GLY A 46 7.79 -50.66 -5.24
N ASN A 47 6.51 -50.29 -5.09
CA ASN A 47 5.43 -51.26 -4.91
C ASN A 47 5.11 -52.00 -6.21
N ARG A 48 5.18 -51.32 -7.37
CA ARG A 48 4.89 -51.90 -8.68
C ARG A 48 5.87 -52.98 -9.10
N PHE A 49 7.17 -52.76 -8.87
CA PHE A 49 8.22 -53.70 -9.27
C PHE A 49 8.60 -54.68 -8.15
N GLY A 50 8.19 -54.43 -6.90
CA GLY A 50 8.50 -55.31 -5.76
C GLY A 50 9.98 -55.36 -5.39
N THR A 51 10.76 -54.36 -5.82
CA THR A 51 12.22 -54.28 -5.61
C THR A 51 12.60 -53.39 -4.42
N SER A 52 13.91 -53.24 -4.17
CA SER A 52 14.43 -52.53 -2.98
C SER A 52 13.92 -51.09 -2.85
N ARG A 53 13.18 -50.80 -1.77
CA ARG A 53 12.70 -49.45 -1.43
C ARG A 53 13.84 -48.46 -1.22
N ILE A 54 14.95 -48.89 -0.62
CA ILE A 54 16.15 -48.05 -0.44
C ILE A 54 16.76 -47.71 -1.79
N GLY A 55 16.80 -48.66 -2.73
CA GLY A 55 17.24 -48.40 -4.10
C GLY A 55 16.41 -47.31 -4.77
N TRP A 56 15.08 -47.36 -4.60
CA TRP A 56 14.18 -46.33 -5.12
C TRP A 56 14.35 -44.95 -4.47
N VAL A 57 14.73 -44.89 -3.19
CA VAL A 57 15.12 -43.62 -2.55
C VAL A 57 16.36 -43.02 -3.23
N VAL A 58 17.40 -43.83 -3.44
CA VAL A 58 18.65 -43.39 -4.11
C VAL A 58 18.37 -42.92 -5.54
N VAL A 59 17.62 -43.71 -6.32
CA VAL A 59 17.20 -43.33 -7.68
C VAL A 59 16.40 -42.02 -7.66
N GLY A 60 15.46 -41.88 -6.72
CA GLY A 60 14.66 -40.66 -6.55
C GLY A 60 15.51 -39.42 -6.28
N ILE A 61 16.50 -39.51 -5.39
CA ILE A 61 17.43 -38.41 -5.07
C ILE A 61 18.28 -38.04 -6.29
N LEU A 62 18.90 -39.02 -6.94
CA LEU A 62 19.77 -38.78 -8.10
C LEU A 62 18.99 -38.18 -9.29
N ALA A 63 17.81 -38.71 -9.58
CA ALA A 63 16.97 -38.18 -10.65
C ALA A 63 16.48 -36.75 -10.33
N HIS A 64 16.19 -36.44 -9.06
CA HIS A 64 15.79 -35.09 -8.65
C HIS A 64 16.96 -34.10 -8.73
N ALA A 65 18.17 -34.52 -8.34
CA ALA A 65 19.37 -33.72 -8.49
C ALA A 65 19.67 -33.42 -9.98
N PHE A 66 19.56 -34.43 -10.85
CA PHE A 66 19.68 -34.24 -12.29
C PHE A 66 18.64 -33.25 -12.84
N ALA A 67 17.38 -33.39 -12.44
CA ALA A 67 16.31 -32.47 -12.84
C ALA A 67 16.55 -31.04 -12.37
N ALA A 68 17.07 -30.86 -11.15
CA ALA A 68 17.41 -29.54 -10.62
C ALA A 68 18.51 -28.87 -11.46
N LEU A 69 19.51 -29.62 -11.92
CA LEU A 69 20.55 -29.11 -12.84
C LEU A 69 19.96 -28.70 -14.19
N VAL A 70 19.07 -29.52 -14.76
CA VAL A 70 18.37 -29.20 -16.02
C VAL A 70 17.52 -27.94 -15.86
N LEU A 71 16.71 -27.86 -14.80
CA LEU A 71 15.88 -26.68 -14.51
C LEU A 71 16.73 -25.42 -14.31
N LEU A 72 17.88 -25.53 -13.63
CA LEU A 72 18.82 -24.42 -13.46
C LEU A 72 19.42 -23.97 -14.79
N ALA A 73 19.87 -24.91 -15.63
CA ALA A 73 20.41 -24.60 -16.95
C ALA A 73 19.38 -23.91 -17.84
N LEU A 74 18.15 -24.46 -17.91
CA LEU A 74 17.06 -23.86 -18.67
C LEU A 74 16.67 -22.47 -18.14
N ARG A 75 16.64 -22.28 -16.82
CA ARG A 75 16.42 -20.96 -16.21
C ARG A 75 17.49 -19.97 -16.69
N LEU A 76 18.77 -20.34 -16.65
CA LEU A 76 19.87 -19.46 -17.04
C LEU A 76 19.85 -19.08 -18.53
N ILE A 77 19.30 -19.96 -19.39
CA ILE A 77 19.21 -19.73 -20.83
C ILE A 77 17.99 -18.88 -21.19
N PHE A 78 16.83 -19.18 -20.61
CA PHE A 78 15.53 -18.63 -21.07
C PHE A 78 14.96 -17.51 -20.20
N LEU A 79 15.44 -17.34 -18.97
CA LEU A 79 14.91 -16.36 -18.03
C LEU A 79 15.99 -15.34 -17.61
N PRO A 80 15.60 -14.07 -17.37
CA PRO A 80 16.56 -13.05 -16.95
C PRO A 80 17.24 -13.41 -15.61
N ALA A 81 18.48 -12.93 -15.45
CA ALA A 81 19.15 -12.94 -14.16
C ALA A 81 18.46 -11.96 -13.19
N GLY A 82 18.33 -12.36 -11.92
CA GLY A 82 17.68 -11.54 -10.88
C GLY A 82 16.14 -11.63 -10.86
N PRO A 83 15.47 -10.70 -10.16
CA PRO A 83 14.01 -10.56 -10.19
C PRO A 83 13.54 -10.15 -11.60
N TYR A 84 12.47 -10.77 -12.09
CA TYR A 84 11.92 -10.51 -13.43
C TYR A 84 10.38 -10.46 -13.39
N SER A 85 9.79 -9.80 -14.38
CA SER A 85 8.34 -9.77 -14.55
C SER A 85 7.79 -11.16 -14.86
N PRO A 86 6.61 -11.54 -14.34
CA PRO A 86 6.07 -12.89 -14.50
C PRO A 86 6.10 -13.44 -15.94
N LYS A 87 6.73 -14.60 -16.15
CA LYS A 87 6.80 -15.31 -17.45
C LYS A 87 6.12 -16.70 -17.38
N PRO A 88 4.79 -16.78 -17.18
CA PRO A 88 4.08 -18.04 -16.90
C PRO A 88 4.31 -19.11 -17.96
N PHE A 89 4.19 -18.76 -19.24
CA PHE A 89 4.34 -19.72 -20.33
C PHE A 89 5.76 -20.32 -20.39
N ALA A 90 6.80 -19.47 -20.32
CA ALA A 90 8.18 -19.93 -20.32
C ALA A 90 8.47 -20.83 -19.10
N THR A 91 7.99 -20.45 -17.92
CA THR A 91 8.16 -21.25 -16.70
C THR A 91 7.47 -22.62 -16.80
N LEU A 92 6.24 -22.68 -17.34
CA LEU A 92 5.54 -23.95 -17.55
C LEU A 92 6.28 -24.87 -18.54
N VAL A 93 6.83 -24.32 -19.62
CA VAL A 93 7.65 -25.09 -20.58
C VAL A 93 8.91 -25.62 -19.91
N ILE A 94 9.61 -24.80 -19.12
CA ILE A 94 10.80 -25.21 -18.37
C ILE A 94 10.45 -26.32 -17.37
N PHE A 95 9.34 -26.18 -16.64
CA PHE A 95 8.84 -27.22 -15.72
C PHE A 95 8.52 -28.52 -16.42
N ALA A 96 7.90 -28.47 -17.61
CA ALA A 96 7.63 -29.65 -18.40
C ALA A 96 8.93 -30.35 -18.82
N ILE A 97 9.89 -29.62 -19.39
CA ILE A 97 11.17 -30.20 -19.83
C ILE A 97 11.96 -30.77 -18.65
N GLY A 98 12.05 -30.03 -17.54
CA GLY A 98 12.74 -30.49 -16.34
C GLY A 98 12.09 -31.72 -15.71
N SER A 99 10.75 -31.78 -15.70
CA SER A 99 10.00 -32.91 -15.16
C SER A 99 10.05 -34.14 -16.06
N VAL A 100 10.04 -33.98 -17.38
CA VAL A 100 10.32 -35.06 -18.34
C VAL A 100 11.72 -35.60 -18.09
N SER A 101 12.73 -34.73 -18.01
CA SER A 101 14.12 -35.11 -17.78
C SER A 101 14.28 -35.90 -16.47
N ARG A 102 13.63 -35.46 -15.39
CA ARG A 102 13.55 -36.19 -14.12
C ARG A 102 13.01 -37.59 -14.31
N SER A 103 11.84 -37.71 -14.94
CA SER A 103 11.16 -39.00 -15.08
C SER A 103 11.95 -39.95 -15.98
N LEU A 104 12.58 -39.46 -17.06
CA LEU A 104 13.47 -40.27 -17.89
C LEU A 104 14.69 -40.75 -17.10
N ALA A 105 15.28 -39.90 -16.26
CA ALA A 105 16.39 -40.28 -15.39
C ALA A 105 15.99 -41.38 -14.38
N VAL A 106 14.78 -41.31 -13.79
CA VAL A 106 14.27 -42.41 -12.95
C VAL A 106 14.23 -43.73 -13.73
N GLY A 107 13.72 -43.71 -14.97
CA GLY A 107 13.67 -44.90 -15.83
C GLY A 107 15.06 -45.47 -16.14
N GLN A 108 16.01 -44.62 -16.51
CA GLN A 108 17.37 -45.05 -16.81
C GLN A 108 18.10 -45.60 -15.59
N LEU A 109 18.06 -44.87 -14.47
CA LEU A 109 18.78 -45.25 -13.24
C LEU A 109 18.19 -46.51 -12.62
N SER A 110 16.87 -46.68 -12.65
CA SER A 110 16.22 -47.90 -12.14
C SER A 110 16.59 -49.14 -12.95
N LEU A 111 16.76 -49.03 -14.27
CA LEU A 111 17.28 -50.12 -15.09
C LEU A 111 18.75 -50.44 -14.77
N MET A 112 19.60 -49.42 -14.67
CA MET A 112 21.03 -49.59 -14.37
C MET A 112 21.30 -50.28 -13.03
N VAL A 113 20.47 -50.01 -12.02
CA VAL A 113 20.59 -50.59 -10.67
C VAL A 113 19.78 -51.89 -10.53
N GLY A 114 19.13 -52.36 -11.60
CA GLY A 114 18.35 -53.60 -11.59
C GLY A 114 17.06 -53.53 -10.76
N LEU A 115 16.50 -52.33 -10.56
CA LEU A 115 15.25 -52.12 -9.83
C LEU A 115 14.00 -52.26 -10.71
N ALA A 116 14.15 -52.07 -12.03
CA ALA A 116 13.10 -52.21 -13.02
C ALA A 116 13.62 -52.97 -14.27
N PRO A 117 12.77 -53.76 -14.94
CA PRO A 117 13.16 -54.53 -16.12
C PRO A 117 13.27 -53.68 -17.39
N ASP A 118 12.62 -52.51 -17.44
CA ASP A 118 12.60 -51.60 -18.59
C ASP A 118 12.55 -50.12 -18.14
N GLN A 119 12.91 -49.21 -19.07
CA GLN A 119 12.96 -47.76 -18.79
C GLN A 119 11.57 -47.09 -18.82
N GLN A 120 10.68 -47.56 -19.70
CA GLN A 120 9.34 -47.00 -19.95
C GLN A 120 9.34 -45.51 -20.34
N PHE A 121 10.26 -45.09 -21.22
CA PHE A 121 10.46 -43.68 -21.54
C PHE A 121 9.21 -42.94 -22.03
N VAL A 122 8.38 -43.54 -22.88
CA VAL A 122 7.16 -42.89 -23.39
C VAL A 122 6.19 -42.56 -22.24
N TYR A 123 5.91 -43.54 -21.39
CA TYR A 123 5.08 -43.35 -20.19
C TYR A 123 5.70 -42.32 -19.25
N ARG A 124 7.00 -42.44 -18.93
CA ARG A 124 7.68 -41.56 -17.99
C ARG A 124 7.76 -40.12 -18.49
N ALA A 125 7.95 -39.91 -19.79
CA ALA A 125 7.92 -38.58 -20.39
C ALA A 125 6.54 -37.93 -20.22
N PHE A 126 5.47 -38.63 -20.61
CA PHE A 126 4.11 -38.10 -20.47
C PHE A 126 3.72 -37.86 -19.00
N ALA A 127 3.95 -38.84 -18.13
CA ALA A 127 3.67 -38.73 -16.70
C ALA A 127 4.50 -37.62 -16.04
N GLY A 128 5.78 -37.49 -16.40
CA GLY A 128 6.66 -36.43 -15.94
C GLY A 128 6.17 -35.04 -16.38
N ALA A 129 5.86 -34.87 -17.66
CA ALA A 129 5.34 -33.62 -18.20
C ALA A 129 4.07 -33.16 -17.49
N LEU A 130 3.14 -34.07 -17.19
CA LEU A 130 1.87 -33.73 -16.54
C LEU A 130 2.03 -33.55 -15.02
N LEU A 131 2.44 -34.62 -14.32
CA LEU A 131 2.50 -34.65 -12.85
C LEU A 131 3.58 -33.71 -12.31
N GLY A 132 4.76 -33.69 -12.92
CA GLY A 132 5.87 -32.88 -12.45
C GLY A 132 5.62 -31.39 -12.65
N THR A 133 5.08 -31.00 -13.81
CA THR A 133 4.68 -29.60 -14.06
C THR A 133 3.61 -29.13 -13.10
N LEU A 134 2.60 -29.96 -12.83
CA LEU A 134 1.55 -29.63 -11.88
C LEU A 134 2.09 -29.50 -10.45
N THR A 135 2.94 -30.44 -10.01
CA THR A 135 3.56 -30.43 -8.68
C THR A 135 4.42 -29.21 -8.48
N LEU A 136 5.27 -28.87 -9.47
CA LEU A 136 6.08 -27.65 -9.43
C LEU A 136 5.18 -26.41 -9.41
N SER A 137 4.16 -26.34 -10.26
CA SER A 137 3.23 -25.19 -10.31
C SER A 137 2.52 -24.95 -8.98
N VAL A 138 2.00 -26.00 -8.33
CA VAL A 138 1.37 -25.91 -7.01
C VAL A 138 2.38 -25.50 -5.94
N THR A 139 3.58 -26.08 -5.96
CA THR A 139 4.64 -25.76 -4.99
C THR A 139 5.08 -24.30 -5.10
N VAL A 140 5.23 -23.79 -6.32
CA VAL A 140 5.60 -22.40 -6.60
C VAL A 140 4.48 -21.45 -6.24
N LEU A 141 3.24 -21.78 -6.56
CA LEU A 141 2.08 -20.99 -6.15
C LEU A 141 2.06 -20.81 -4.63
N ILE A 142 2.27 -21.89 -3.87
CA ILE A 142 2.32 -21.84 -2.40
C ILE A 142 3.52 -21.02 -1.93
N ALA A 143 4.71 -21.22 -2.51
CA ALA A 143 5.90 -20.45 -2.16
C ALA A 143 5.71 -18.94 -2.40
N ALA A 144 5.11 -18.57 -3.53
CA ALA A 144 4.78 -17.19 -3.88
C ALA A 144 3.73 -16.61 -2.94
N ILE A 145 2.65 -17.35 -2.61
CA ILE A 145 1.64 -16.91 -1.64
C ILE A 145 2.27 -16.65 -0.26
N ILE A 146 3.17 -17.51 0.20
CA ILE A 146 3.85 -17.34 1.49
C ILE A 146 4.74 -16.10 1.48
N LYS A 147 5.44 -15.85 0.36
CA LYS A 147 6.27 -14.65 0.20
C LYS A 147 5.41 -13.38 0.21
N ASP A 148 4.37 -13.33 -0.63
CA ASP A 148 3.42 -12.21 -0.68
C ASP A 148 2.88 -11.93 0.73
N HIS A 149 2.42 -12.97 1.43
CA HIS A 149 1.87 -12.86 2.78
C HIS A 149 2.88 -12.30 3.78
N ALA A 150 4.12 -12.79 3.76
CA ALA A 150 5.16 -12.31 4.65
C ALA A 150 5.53 -10.84 4.36
N GLN A 151 5.51 -10.44 3.09
CA GLN A 151 5.77 -9.07 2.68
C GLN A 151 4.65 -8.13 3.13
N THR A 152 3.38 -8.46 2.84
CA THR A 152 2.21 -7.68 3.31
C THR A 152 2.22 -7.54 4.83
N GLN A 153 2.56 -8.60 5.56
CA GLN A 153 2.65 -8.54 7.02
C GLN A 153 3.79 -7.63 7.51
N ALA A 154 4.95 -7.64 6.83
CA ALA A 154 6.08 -6.78 7.16
C ALA A 154 5.74 -5.30 6.90
N GLU A 155 5.10 -5.01 5.75
CA GLU A 155 4.58 -3.69 5.39
C GLU A 155 3.57 -3.20 6.43
N LEU A 156 2.61 -4.04 6.85
CA LEU A 156 1.63 -3.66 7.88
C LEU A 156 2.26 -3.32 9.23
N VAL A 157 3.27 -4.07 9.66
CA VAL A 157 3.99 -3.77 10.91
C VAL A 157 4.74 -2.44 10.80
N SER A 158 5.43 -2.22 9.67
CA SER A 158 6.16 -0.99 9.39
C SER A 158 5.24 0.23 9.34
N GLU A 159 4.09 0.14 8.67
CA GLU A 159 3.11 1.23 8.61
C GLU A 159 2.47 1.53 9.98
N ARG A 160 2.25 0.50 10.81
CA ARG A 160 1.76 0.70 12.19
C ARG A 160 2.79 1.37 13.08
N GLU A 161 4.05 0.99 12.96
CA GLU A 161 5.16 1.62 13.69
C GLU A 161 5.30 3.09 13.26
N ALA A 162 5.25 3.37 11.95
CA ALA A 162 5.27 4.74 11.43
C ALA A 162 4.08 5.57 11.91
N LEU A 163 2.87 4.99 12.01
CA LEU A 163 1.70 5.67 12.55
C LEU A 163 1.87 6.03 14.03
N ILE A 164 2.43 5.14 14.84
CA ILE A 164 2.68 5.42 16.26
C ILE A 164 3.72 6.54 16.39
N GLU A 165 4.84 6.45 15.66
CA GLU A 165 5.87 7.47 15.66
C GLU A 165 5.36 8.83 15.17
N ALA A 166 4.54 8.86 14.11
CA ALA A 166 3.92 10.07 13.61
C ALA A 166 3.00 10.73 14.65
N ARG A 167 2.25 9.93 15.43
CA ARG A 167 1.40 10.45 16.51
C ARG A 167 2.20 10.96 17.70
N ASP A 168 3.22 10.21 18.11
CA ASP A 168 4.05 10.56 19.28
C ASP A 168 4.89 11.82 19.01
N SER A 169 5.41 11.97 17.78
CA SER A 169 6.24 13.12 17.39
C SER A 169 5.44 14.33 16.91
N ALA A 170 4.14 14.21 16.60
CA ALA A 170 3.34 15.30 16.04
C ALA A 170 3.37 16.57 16.91
N GLN A 171 3.13 16.43 18.22
CA GLN A 171 3.14 17.56 19.14
C GLN A 171 4.55 18.16 19.27
N GLU A 172 5.57 17.31 19.33
CA GLU A 172 6.96 17.76 19.40
C GLU A 172 7.35 18.59 18.17
N LEU A 173 6.98 18.13 16.96
CA LEU A 173 7.25 18.84 15.71
C LEU A 173 6.58 20.21 15.66
N VAL A 174 5.31 20.31 16.11
CA VAL A 174 4.60 21.58 16.18
C VAL A 174 5.26 22.54 17.17
N GLU A 175 5.64 22.07 18.36
CA GLU A 175 6.31 22.89 19.37
C GLU A 175 7.72 23.32 18.93
N GLN A 176 8.49 22.43 18.29
CA GLN A 176 9.77 22.77 17.69
C GLN A 176 9.62 23.91 16.68
N GLN A 177 8.60 23.87 15.83
CA GLN A 177 8.32 24.94 14.87
C GLN A 177 7.95 26.26 15.56
N ARG A 178 7.14 26.22 16.64
CA ARG A 178 6.80 27.40 17.43
C ARG A 178 8.03 28.05 18.06
N ILE A 179 8.92 27.23 18.62
CA ILE A 179 10.18 27.67 19.22
C ILE A 179 11.08 28.31 18.16
N GLU A 180 11.23 27.69 16.99
CA GLU A 180 12.06 28.22 15.89
C GLU A 180 11.57 29.61 15.44
N ILE A 181 10.26 29.76 15.21
CA ILE A 181 9.67 31.04 14.81
C ILE A 181 9.87 32.10 15.90
N SER A 182 9.62 31.75 17.16
CA SER A 182 9.82 32.64 18.31
C SER A 182 11.28 33.09 18.42
N GLN A 183 12.24 32.17 18.26
CA GLN A 183 13.67 32.50 18.27
C GLN A 183 14.04 33.46 17.13
N ILE A 184 13.55 33.24 15.91
CA ILE A 184 13.80 34.14 14.78
C ILE A 184 13.29 35.56 15.10
N VAL A 185 12.10 35.67 15.69
CA VAL A 185 11.50 36.95 16.05
C VAL A 185 12.29 37.66 17.15
N THR A 186 12.56 36.98 18.27
CA THR A 186 13.25 37.55 19.44
C THR A 186 14.73 37.83 19.19
N GLN A 187 15.41 37.06 18.32
CA GLN A 187 16.84 37.29 18.04
C GLN A 187 17.09 38.29 16.92
N SER A 188 16.16 38.43 15.95
CA SER A 188 16.42 39.23 14.74
C SER A 188 15.59 40.51 14.64
N ILE A 189 14.30 40.45 14.98
CA ILE A 189 13.32 41.52 14.71
C ILE A 189 13.11 42.36 15.97
N GLU A 190 12.84 41.73 17.10
CA GLU A 190 12.54 42.42 18.37
C GLU A 190 13.66 43.38 18.82
N PRO A 191 14.95 43.02 18.80
CA PRO A 191 16.01 43.93 19.24
C PRO A 191 16.11 45.17 18.35
N ALA A 192 15.87 45.03 17.05
CA ALA A 192 15.91 46.14 16.11
C ALA A 192 14.74 47.11 16.31
N VAL A 193 13.54 46.59 16.60
CA VAL A 193 12.38 47.44 16.95
C VAL A 193 12.60 48.15 18.29
N LEU A 194 13.17 47.46 19.29
CA LEU A 194 13.50 48.04 20.59
C LEU A 194 14.59 49.12 20.50
N GLU A 195 15.63 48.92 19.68
CA GLU A 195 16.67 49.93 19.44
C GLU A 195 16.06 51.21 18.86
N ILE A 196 15.19 51.09 17.85
CA ILE A 196 14.50 52.22 17.23
C ILE A 196 13.55 52.89 18.24
N SER A 197 12.82 52.11 19.03
CA SER A 197 11.90 52.60 20.06
C SER A 197 12.62 53.40 21.15
N ASN A 198 13.75 52.89 21.66
CA ASN A 198 14.55 53.59 22.66
C ASN A 198 15.17 54.87 22.10
N TYR A 199 15.70 54.83 20.87
CA TYR A 199 16.24 56.01 20.21
C TYR A 199 15.19 57.12 20.03
N LEU A 200 13.92 56.76 19.76
CA LEU A 200 12.80 57.70 19.64
C LEU A 200 12.23 58.19 20.98
N LYS A 201 12.43 57.45 22.08
CA LYS A 201 12.08 57.93 23.44
C LYS A 201 12.96 59.10 23.87
N ASP A 202 14.25 59.05 23.54
CA ASP A 202 15.23 60.06 23.96
C ASP A 202 15.25 61.31 23.05
N LEU A 203 14.55 61.27 21.93
CA LEU A 203 14.45 62.38 20.97
C LEU A 203 13.45 63.46 21.42
N SER A 204 13.81 64.73 21.21
CA SER A 204 12.91 65.88 21.38
C SER A 204 12.39 66.38 20.02
N ALA A 205 11.22 67.03 19.98
CA ALA A 205 10.65 67.61 18.76
C ALA A 205 11.59 68.59 18.01
N LYS A 206 12.66 69.08 18.65
CA LYS A 206 13.65 69.99 18.04
C LYS A 206 14.70 69.27 17.17
N ASP A 207 14.85 67.96 17.29
CA ASP A 207 15.88 67.15 16.60
C ASP A 207 15.39 66.55 15.28
N SER A 208 14.85 67.39 14.39
CA SER A 208 14.25 66.98 13.11
C SER A 208 15.19 66.15 12.20
N THR A 209 16.50 66.37 12.26
CA THR A 209 17.51 65.62 11.50
C THR A 209 17.63 64.17 11.98
N ASN A 210 17.64 63.95 13.29
CA ASN A 210 17.74 62.63 13.90
C ASN A 210 16.42 61.85 13.74
N LEU A 211 15.28 62.55 13.74
CA LEU A 211 13.99 61.94 13.44
C LEU A 211 13.95 61.34 12.02
N LYS A 212 14.45 62.08 11.02
CA LYS A 212 14.57 61.57 9.64
C LYS A 212 15.52 60.39 9.53
N ALA A 213 16.59 60.34 10.33
CA ALA A 213 17.48 59.19 10.39
C ALA A 213 16.77 57.94 10.96
N SER A 214 15.88 58.09 11.94
CA SER A 214 15.03 57.00 12.46
C SER A 214 14.09 56.44 11.39
N ALA A 215 13.52 57.28 10.53
CA ALA A 215 12.70 56.83 9.40
C ALA A 215 13.48 55.94 8.42
N ILE A 216 14.73 56.30 8.10
CA ILE A 216 15.60 55.48 7.25
C ILE A 216 15.88 54.12 7.91
N LYS A 217 16.18 54.09 9.22
CA LYS A 217 16.36 52.84 9.97
C LYS A 217 15.11 51.96 9.98
N ILE A 218 13.91 52.55 10.11
CA ILE A 218 12.65 51.81 10.04
C ILE A 218 12.46 51.20 8.64
N ALA A 219 12.71 51.97 7.58
CA ALA A 219 12.62 51.47 6.20
C ALA A 219 13.61 50.32 5.94
N GLU A 220 14.86 50.46 6.42
CA GLU A 220 15.88 49.43 6.30
C GLU A 220 15.49 48.15 7.06
N LEU A 221 14.91 48.26 8.26
CA LEU A 221 14.41 47.10 9.02
C LEU A 221 13.30 46.36 8.26
N ILE A 222 12.36 47.09 7.65
CA ILE A 222 11.26 46.51 6.87
C ILE A 222 11.82 45.73 5.68
N ASP A 223 12.74 46.32 4.91
CA ASP A 223 13.23 45.73 3.66
C ASP A 223 14.30 44.65 3.86
N SER A 224 15.21 44.82 4.83
CA SER A 224 16.35 43.92 5.02
C SER A 224 16.07 42.73 5.94
N LYS A 225 15.08 42.83 6.85
CA LYS A 225 14.78 41.77 7.82
C LYS A 225 13.34 41.30 7.78
N LEU A 226 12.38 42.22 7.91
CA LEU A 226 10.97 41.84 8.11
C LEU A 226 10.39 41.14 6.88
N ARG A 227 10.55 41.72 5.68
CA ARG A 227 10.08 41.14 4.42
C ARG A 227 10.74 39.79 4.11
N PRO A 228 12.07 39.64 4.19
CA PRO A 228 12.73 38.33 3.99
C PRO A 228 12.27 37.25 4.96
N VAL A 229 12.12 37.56 6.25
CA VAL A 229 11.67 36.57 7.25
C VAL A 229 10.23 36.14 6.98
N SER A 230 9.32 37.09 6.74
CA SER A 230 7.94 36.77 6.37
C SER A 230 7.87 35.91 5.10
N ALA A 231 8.68 36.23 4.08
CA ALA A 231 8.75 35.44 2.84
C ALA A 231 9.36 34.04 3.06
N ALA A 232 10.30 33.88 3.99
CA ALA A 232 10.90 32.59 4.32
C ALA A 232 9.90 31.65 5.01
N LEU A 233 9.06 32.19 5.90
CA LEU A 233 8.01 31.42 6.58
C LEU A 233 6.97 30.85 5.60
N HIS A 234 6.78 31.48 4.43
CA HIS A 234 5.91 30.97 3.37
C HIS A 234 6.55 29.90 2.46
N LYS A 235 7.86 29.67 2.54
CA LYS A 235 8.62 28.83 1.57
C LYS A 235 9.12 27.50 2.14
N GLN A 236 8.97 27.25 3.43
CA GLN A 236 9.56 26.08 4.08
C GLN A 236 8.77 24.81 3.74
N LYS A 237 9.48 23.75 3.34
CA LYS A 237 8.86 22.52 2.80
C LYS A 237 8.30 21.62 3.90
N ALA A 238 7.41 20.70 3.49
CA ALA A 238 6.77 19.68 4.31
C ALA A 238 7.76 18.86 5.16
N ILE A 239 7.31 18.48 6.36
CA ILE A 239 8.04 17.64 7.30
C ILE A 239 8.30 16.29 6.64
N ASP A 240 9.58 15.90 6.55
CA ASP A 240 9.94 14.53 6.16
C ASP A 240 9.85 13.67 7.42
N ILE A 241 8.72 12.99 7.61
CA ILE A 241 8.55 12.05 8.71
C ILE A 241 9.26 10.75 8.29
N PRO A 242 10.34 10.36 9.00
CA PRO A 242 11.13 9.21 8.61
C PRO A 242 10.25 7.97 8.59
N ARG A 243 9.99 7.44 7.40
CA ARG A 243 9.29 6.16 7.28
C ARG A 243 10.26 5.08 7.74
N VAL A 244 9.91 4.38 8.81
CA VAL A 244 10.62 3.17 9.23
C VAL A 244 10.71 2.26 8.01
N THR A 245 11.92 2.03 7.52
CA THR A 245 12.10 1.18 6.34
C THR A 245 11.61 -0.21 6.70
N ALA A 246 10.59 -0.71 5.97
CA ALA A 246 10.06 -2.04 6.19
C ALA A 246 11.22 -3.04 6.18
N LEU A 247 11.50 -3.65 7.34
CA LEU A 247 12.49 -4.70 7.43
C LEU A 247 12.04 -5.83 6.51
N GLU A 248 12.88 -6.22 5.55
CA GLU A 248 12.67 -7.45 4.76
C GLU A 248 12.67 -8.64 5.74
N LYS A 249 11.50 -8.99 6.27
CA LYS A 249 11.36 -10.20 7.07
C LYS A 249 11.49 -11.38 6.12
N SER A 250 12.51 -12.21 6.37
CA SER A 250 12.62 -13.52 5.74
C SER A 250 11.31 -14.28 5.99
N PRO A 251 10.64 -14.79 4.94
CA PRO A 251 9.34 -15.45 5.09
C PRO A 251 9.48 -16.66 6.01
N SER A 252 9.03 -16.53 7.26
CA SER A 252 9.02 -17.60 8.23
C SER A 252 7.99 -18.64 7.77
N LEU A 253 8.47 -19.84 7.50
CA LEU A 253 7.77 -20.89 6.76
C LEU A 253 6.54 -21.49 7.46
N ILE A 254 6.26 -21.13 8.71
CA ILE A 254 5.40 -21.94 9.59
C ILE A 254 4.66 -21.05 10.58
N ARG A 255 3.88 -20.08 10.10
CA ARG A 255 2.78 -19.54 10.91
C ARG A 255 1.48 -19.95 10.25
N LEU A 256 0.84 -20.94 10.86
CA LEU A 256 -0.55 -21.23 10.55
C LEU A 256 -1.40 -20.05 10.99
N PRO A 257 -2.52 -19.77 10.31
CA PRO A 257 -3.56 -18.91 10.85
C PRO A 257 -3.88 -19.31 12.30
N GLN A 258 -4.34 -18.41 13.15
CA GLN A 258 -4.81 -18.83 14.48
C GLN A 258 -6.08 -19.70 14.36
N THR A 259 -6.98 -19.30 13.48
CA THR A 259 -8.22 -20.01 13.19
C THR A 259 -8.48 -20.07 11.69
N VAL A 260 -9.20 -21.10 11.25
CA VAL A 260 -9.60 -21.33 9.86
C VAL A 260 -11.04 -21.80 9.81
N ILE A 261 -11.78 -21.32 8.82
CA ILE A 261 -13.11 -21.82 8.46
C ILE A 261 -12.92 -22.76 7.27
N LEU A 262 -13.01 -24.07 7.51
CA LEU A 262 -12.73 -25.11 6.50
C LEU A 262 -13.55 -24.94 5.22
N ARG A 263 -14.79 -24.44 5.34
CA ARG A 263 -15.65 -24.17 4.19
C ARG A 263 -15.08 -23.15 3.19
N ASN A 264 -14.26 -22.21 3.66
CA ASN A 264 -13.71 -21.15 2.83
C ASN A 264 -12.34 -21.51 2.22
N VAL A 265 -11.70 -22.58 2.69
CA VAL A 265 -10.33 -22.93 2.31
C VAL A 265 -10.21 -24.30 1.66
N VAL A 266 -11.22 -25.16 1.77
CA VAL A 266 -11.25 -26.46 1.09
C VAL A 266 -12.00 -26.30 -0.23
N SER A 267 -11.32 -26.58 -1.35
CA SER A 267 -11.92 -26.62 -2.68
C SER A 267 -12.06 -28.07 -3.17
N PRO A 268 -13.25 -28.70 -3.05
CA PRO A 268 -13.46 -30.09 -3.47
C PRO A 268 -13.10 -30.35 -4.94
N ILE A 269 -13.46 -29.41 -5.83
CA ILE A 269 -13.24 -29.55 -7.26
C ILE A 269 -11.75 -29.40 -7.60
N ALA A 270 -11.05 -28.42 -7.01
CA ALA A 270 -9.62 -28.24 -7.27
C ALA A 270 -8.81 -29.45 -6.78
N ILE A 271 -9.09 -29.94 -5.56
CA ILE A 271 -8.45 -31.14 -5.01
C ILE A 271 -8.73 -32.36 -5.90
N TYR A 272 -9.99 -32.54 -6.35
CA TYR A 272 -10.36 -33.60 -7.27
C TYR A 272 -9.61 -33.53 -8.61
N LEU A 273 -9.58 -32.37 -9.28
CA LEU A 273 -8.92 -32.23 -10.58
C LEU A 273 -7.41 -32.45 -10.49
N ILE A 274 -6.77 -31.87 -9.47
CA ILE A 274 -5.32 -31.98 -9.26
C ILE A 274 -4.91 -33.41 -8.92
N LEU A 275 -5.79 -34.21 -8.31
CA LEU A 275 -5.52 -35.62 -7.99
C LEU A 275 -5.95 -36.58 -9.11
N ALA A 276 -7.14 -36.43 -9.67
CA ALA A 276 -7.68 -37.37 -10.64
C ALA A 276 -6.88 -37.32 -11.95
N VAL A 277 -6.60 -36.13 -12.49
CA VAL A 277 -5.95 -35.99 -13.79
C VAL A 277 -4.56 -36.62 -13.83
N PRO A 278 -3.64 -36.39 -12.88
CA PRO A 278 -2.33 -37.05 -12.91
C PRO A 278 -2.39 -38.56 -12.65
N ASN A 279 -3.33 -39.04 -11.83
CA ASN A 279 -3.49 -40.48 -11.56
C ASN A 279 -3.92 -41.28 -12.80
N THR A 280 -4.48 -40.62 -13.83
CA THR A 280 -4.73 -41.26 -15.15
C THR A 280 -3.47 -41.82 -15.80
N THR A 281 -2.32 -41.18 -15.54
CA THR A 281 -1.04 -41.59 -16.13
C THR A 281 -0.61 -42.95 -15.59
N GLY A 282 -0.63 -43.14 -14.27
CA GLY A 282 -0.31 -44.43 -13.66
C GLY A 282 -1.29 -45.53 -14.07
N ALA A 283 -2.58 -45.21 -14.17
CA ALA A 283 -3.60 -46.16 -14.61
C ALA A 283 -3.49 -46.54 -16.11
N TYR A 284 -2.94 -45.67 -16.96
CA TYR A 284 -2.76 -45.93 -18.40
C TYR A 284 -1.90 -47.17 -18.69
N LEU A 285 -0.92 -47.45 -17.83
CA LEU A 285 -0.07 -48.64 -17.94
C LEU A 285 -0.83 -49.97 -17.88
N TYR A 286 -2.04 -49.96 -17.30
CA TYR A 286 -2.87 -51.15 -17.09
C TYR A 286 -4.14 -51.12 -17.94
N LEU A 287 -4.72 -49.93 -18.13
CA LEU A 287 -6.04 -49.74 -18.73
C LEU A 287 -6.00 -49.09 -20.11
N GLY A 288 -4.82 -48.67 -20.59
CA GLY A 288 -4.68 -47.92 -21.84
C GLY A 288 -5.55 -46.66 -21.83
N TYR A 289 -6.16 -46.33 -22.98
CA TYR A 289 -7.00 -45.14 -23.15
C TYR A 289 -8.24 -45.11 -22.25
N SER A 290 -8.70 -46.26 -21.75
CA SER A 290 -9.83 -46.34 -20.81
C SER A 290 -9.48 -45.78 -19.43
N SER A 291 -8.21 -45.48 -19.15
CA SER A 291 -7.77 -44.96 -17.84
C SER A 291 -8.40 -43.62 -17.48
N LEU A 292 -8.56 -42.70 -18.45
CA LEU A 292 -9.11 -41.36 -18.21
C LEU A 292 -10.54 -41.40 -17.65
N PRO A 293 -11.54 -41.98 -18.34
CA PRO A 293 -12.91 -42.02 -17.82
C PRO A 293 -13.02 -42.83 -16.53
N ILE A 294 -12.27 -43.94 -16.40
CA ILE A 294 -12.30 -44.78 -15.18
C ILE A 294 -11.76 -44.02 -13.97
N VAL A 295 -10.63 -43.30 -14.11
CA VAL A 295 -10.05 -42.51 -13.00
C VAL A 295 -10.94 -41.33 -12.63
N LEU A 296 -11.51 -40.62 -13.62
CA LEU A 296 -12.45 -39.53 -13.34
C LEU A 296 -13.68 -40.00 -12.55
N VAL A 297 -14.29 -41.11 -12.96
CA VAL A 297 -15.47 -41.68 -12.29
C VAL A 297 -15.10 -42.23 -10.90
N SER A 298 -14.00 -42.98 -10.79
CA SER A 298 -13.57 -43.57 -9.51
C SER A 298 -13.15 -42.53 -8.47
N TYR A 299 -12.59 -41.40 -8.87
CA TYR A 299 -12.25 -40.31 -7.95
C TYR A 299 -13.43 -39.34 -7.69
N ALA A 300 -14.55 -39.42 -8.42
CA ALA A 300 -15.69 -38.53 -8.19
C ALA A 300 -16.25 -38.57 -6.74
N PRO A 301 -16.31 -39.73 -6.05
CA PRO A 301 -16.68 -39.78 -4.64
C PRO A 301 -15.81 -38.92 -3.72
N LEU A 302 -14.52 -38.71 -4.02
CA LEU A 302 -13.65 -37.81 -3.25
C LEU A 302 -14.21 -36.38 -3.27
N ALA A 303 -14.59 -35.89 -4.44
CA ALA A 303 -15.18 -34.55 -4.59
C ALA A 303 -16.52 -34.45 -3.82
N ILE A 304 -17.34 -35.51 -3.90
CA ILE A 304 -18.64 -35.58 -3.20
C ILE A 304 -18.45 -35.59 -1.68
N ILE A 305 -17.53 -36.40 -1.16
CA ILE A 305 -17.22 -36.47 0.28
C ILE A 305 -16.70 -35.13 0.78
N LEU A 306 -15.77 -34.51 0.06
CA LEU A 306 -15.25 -33.19 0.43
C LEU A 306 -16.34 -32.11 0.36
N ALA A 307 -17.22 -32.16 -0.65
CA ALA A 307 -18.34 -31.23 -0.75
C ALA A 307 -19.37 -31.42 0.38
N ALA A 308 -19.66 -32.67 0.77
CA ALA A 308 -20.51 -32.98 1.90
C ALA A 308 -19.86 -32.53 3.22
N PHE A 309 -18.56 -32.80 3.41
CA PHE A 309 -17.78 -32.38 4.57
C PHE A 309 -17.79 -30.86 4.76
N VAL A 310 -17.58 -30.10 3.68
CA VAL A 310 -17.59 -28.64 3.70
C VAL A 310 -18.98 -28.06 4.04
N ARG A 311 -20.05 -28.81 3.80
CA ARG A 311 -21.43 -28.43 4.17
C ARG A 311 -21.80 -28.77 5.63
N LEU A 312 -20.97 -29.52 6.36
CA LEU A 312 -21.24 -29.82 7.76
C LEU A 312 -21.18 -28.53 8.61
N PRO A 313 -21.99 -28.42 9.68
CA PRO A 313 -22.00 -27.23 10.55
C PRO A 313 -20.64 -26.89 11.14
N ILE A 314 -19.82 -27.90 11.45
CA ILE A 314 -18.47 -27.72 11.98
C ILE A 314 -17.55 -26.97 11.01
N SER A 315 -17.71 -27.18 9.70
CA SER A 315 -16.88 -26.58 8.64
C SER A 315 -17.16 -25.09 8.44
N ASN A 316 -18.29 -24.58 8.94
CA ASN A 316 -18.67 -23.17 8.90
C ASN A 316 -18.30 -22.40 10.18
N ARG A 317 -17.63 -23.03 11.15
CA ARG A 317 -17.17 -22.40 12.39
C ARG A 317 -15.66 -22.10 12.33
N PRO A 318 -15.19 -21.03 12.99
CA PRO A 318 -13.76 -20.79 13.15
C PRO A 318 -13.17 -21.86 14.08
N ILE A 319 -12.27 -22.70 13.56
CA ILE A 319 -11.60 -23.77 14.30
C ILE A 319 -10.11 -23.42 14.39
N ARG A 320 -9.46 -23.74 15.53
CA ARG A 320 -7.99 -23.61 15.65
C ARG A 320 -7.30 -24.38 14.52
N SER A 321 -6.37 -23.75 13.82
CA SER A 321 -5.82 -24.31 12.58
C SER A 321 -5.22 -25.70 12.74
N GLY A 322 -4.46 -25.95 13.81
CA GLY A 322 -3.92 -27.29 14.08
C GLY A 322 -5.01 -28.37 14.08
N LEU A 323 -6.14 -28.11 14.75
CA LEU A 323 -7.27 -29.04 14.78
C LEU A 323 -7.97 -29.12 13.42
N ALA A 324 -8.16 -27.99 12.72
CA ALA A 324 -8.80 -27.96 11.40
C ALA A 324 -8.01 -28.80 10.36
N PHE A 325 -6.68 -28.63 10.32
CA PHE A 325 -5.79 -29.40 9.44
C PHE A 325 -5.73 -30.88 9.84
N LEU A 326 -5.78 -31.22 11.14
CA LEU A 326 -5.88 -32.61 11.59
C LEU A 326 -7.20 -33.28 11.16
N ILE A 327 -8.34 -32.59 11.31
CA ILE A 327 -9.64 -33.09 10.85
C ILE A 327 -9.60 -33.29 9.33
N LEU A 328 -9.12 -32.30 8.58
CA LEU A 328 -9.02 -32.40 7.14
C LEU A 328 -8.09 -33.53 6.70
N ALA A 329 -6.95 -33.72 7.37
CA ALA A 329 -6.04 -34.83 7.11
C ALA A 329 -6.73 -36.19 7.30
N ALA A 330 -7.52 -36.35 8.36
CA ALA A 330 -8.30 -37.56 8.61
C ALA A 330 -9.39 -37.79 7.55
N VAL A 331 -10.02 -36.73 7.04
CA VAL A 331 -10.99 -36.85 5.94
C VAL A 331 -10.28 -37.26 4.65
N LEU A 332 -9.18 -36.58 4.29
CA LEU A 332 -8.42 -36.84 3.06
C LEU A 332 -7.79 -38.23 3.02
N SER A 333 -7.41 -38.79 4.17
CA SER A 333 -6.81 -40.12 4.26
C SER A 333 -7.79 -41.26 3.93
N VAL A 334 -9.10 -41.03 4.09
CA VAL A 334 -10.15 -42.03 3.84
C VAL A 334 -11.00 -41.68 2.61
N ALA A 335 -11.08 -40.42 2.20
CA ALA A 335 -12.01 -39.98 1.15
C ALA A 335 -11.74 -40.56 -0.24
N TRP A 336 -10.54 -41.12 -0.49
CA TRP A 336 -10.21 -41.81 -1.74
C TRP A 336 -10.63 -43.29 -1.75
N THR A 337 -10.99 -43.87 -0.60
CA THR A 337 -11.35 -45.30 -0.47
C THR A 337 -12.53 -45.75 -1.35
N PRO A 338 -13.57 -44.95 -1.65
CA PRO A 338 -14.62 -45.40 -2.57
C PRO A 338 -14.11 -45.63 -4.00
N ALA A 339 -13.02 -44.96 -4.40
CA ALA A 339 -12.39 -45.19 -5.70
C ALA A 339 -11.96 -46.65 -5.85
N LEU A 340 -11.51 -47.27 -4.76
CA LEU A 340 -11.13 -48.69 -4.73
C LEU A 340 -12.31 -49.62 -5.01
N LEU A 341 -13.46 -49.32 -4.41
CA LEU A 341 -14.67 -50.12 -4.60
C LEU A 341 -15.16 -50.03 -6.04
N ILE A 342 -15.12 -48.83 -6.63
CA ILE A 342 -15.51 -48.60 -8.02
C ILE A 342 -14.56 -49.35 -8.97
N VAL A 343 -13.25 -49.21 -8.78
CA VAL A 343 -12.24 -49.91 -9.60
C VAL A 343 -12.41 -51.43 -9.50
N ARG A 344 -12.66 -51.96 -8.29
CA ARG A 344 -12.96 -53.39 -8.08
C ARG A 344 -14.25 -53.81 -8.78
N TRP A 345 -15.29 -52.98 -8.77
CA TRP A 345 -16.56 -53.26 -9.46
C TRP A 345 -16.38 -53.36 -10.99
N PHE A 346 -15.44 -52.61 -11.56
CA PHE A 346 -15.04 -52.73 -12.96
C PHE A 346 -14.14 -53.94 -13.27
N GLY A 347 -13.90 -54.83 -12.30
CA GLY A 347 -13.07 -56.04 -12.47
C GLY A 347 -11.57 -55.75 -12.58
N ILE A 348 -11.14 -54.58 -12.08
CA ILE A 348 -9.76 -54.14 -12.16
C ILE A 348 -9.04 -54.54 -10.86
N ASP A 349 -8.32 -55.67 -10.87
CA ASP A 349 -7.53 -56.19 -9.74
C ASP A 349 -6.20 -55.42 -9.54
N VAL A 350 -6.31 -54.10 -9.39
CA VAL A 350 -5.17 -53.19 -9.23
C VAL A 350 -4.73 -53.05 -7.76
N LEU A 351 -5.60 -53.41 -6.81
CA LEU A 351 -5.33 -53.31 -5.37
C LEU A 351 -4.23 -54.27 -4.89
N ASP A 352 -4.32 -55.55 -5.24
CA ASP A 352 -3.38 -56.56 -4.79
C ASP A 352 -2.01 -56.48 -5.50
N ARG A 353 -1.97 -55.89 -6.70
CA ARG A 353 -0.74 -55.79 -7.52
C ARG A 353 0.08 -54.53 -7.30
N LEU A 354 -0.53 -53.40 -6.89
CA LEU A 354 0.15 -52.10 -6.85
C LEU A 354 0.28 -51.48 -5.46
N SER A 355 -0.39 -52.03 -4.43
CA SER A 355 -0.45 -51.41 -3.10
C SER A 355 -0.67 -49.90 -3.20
N LEU A 356 -1.71 -49.49 -3.93
CA LEU A 356 -1.99 -48.07 -4.20
C LEU A 356 -2.48 -47.31 -2.96
N ALA A 357 -2.79 -48.02 -1.87
CA ALA A 357 -3.36 -47.42 -0.67
C ALA A 357 -2.43 -46.40 0.01
N PRO A 358 -1.15 -46.69 0.26
CA PRO A 358 -0.22 -45.69 0.80
C PRO A 358 0.00 -44.51 -0.15
N THR A 359 0.17 -44.76 -1.46
CA THR A 359 0.38 -43.71 -2.47
C THR A 359 -0.84 -42.79 -2.59
N SER A 360 -2.04 -43.36 -2.62
CA SER A 360 -3.29 -42.58 -2.72
C SER A 360 -3.55 -41.80 -1.44
N THR A 361 -3.38 -42.42 -0.26
CA THR A 361 -3.53 -41.76 1.04
C THR A 361 -2.58 -40.59 1.20
N LEU A 362 -1.28 -40.81 0.97
CA LEU A 362 -0.29 -39.76 1.14
C LEU A 362 -0.41 -38.69 0.06
N GLY A 363 -0.71 -39.07 -1.18
CA GLY A 363 -0.94 -38.14 -2.28
C GLY A 363 -2.14 -37.22 -2.02
N THR A 364 -3.28 -37.78 -1.60
CA THR A 364 -4.48 -36.99 -1.28
C THR A 364 -4.25 -36.08 -0.08
N MET A 365 -3.56 -36.56 0.95
CA MET A 365 -3.20 -35.76 2.12
C MET A 365 -2.26 -34.61 1.75
N ILE A 366 -1.12 -34.89 1.10
CA ILE A 366 -0.13 -33.87 0.77
C ILE A 366 -0.75 -32.79 -0.12
N VAL A 367 -1.39 -33.17 -1.22
CA VAL A 367 -2.00 -32.22 -2.16
C VAL A 367 -3.14 -31.46 -1.50
N GLY A 368 -4.06 -32.16 -0.82
CA GLY A 368 -5.22 -31.53 -0.19
C GLY A 368 -4.83 -30.55 0.92
N LEU A 369 -3.87 -30.91 1.77
CA LEU A 369 -3.37 -30.05 2.84
C LEU A 369 -2.58 -28.86 2.29
N LEU A 370 -1.72 -29.08 1.27
CA LEU A 370 -0.94 -28.01 0.65
C LEU A 370 -1.85 -26.97 -0.04
N LEU A 371 -2.84 -27.41 -0.81
CA LEU A 371 -3.80 -26.51 -1.45
C LEU A 371 -4.64 -25.75 -0.43
N THR A 372 -5.12 -26.45 0.60
CA THR A 372 -5.90 -25.82 1.67
C THR A 372 -5.06 -24.81 2.46
N TYR A 373 -3.78 -25.12 2.69
CA TYR A 373 -2.84 -24.19 3.32
C TYR A 373 -2.64 -22.93 2.48
N GLY A 374 -2.43 -23.07 1.17
CA GLY A 374 -2.34 -21.94 0.25
C GLY A 374 -3.59 -21.06 0.29
N LEU A 375 -4.78 -21.66 0.24
CA LEU A 375 -6.06 -20.92 0.30
C LEU A 375 -6.31 -20.28 1.69
N ALA A 376 -5.86 -20.92 2.77
CA ALA A 376 -5.96 -20.36 4.11
C ALA A 376 -5.09 -19.10 4.26
N LEU A 377 -3.86 -19.12 3.74
CA LEU A 377 -2.98 -17.95 3.72
C LEU A 377 -3.54 -16.84 2.83
N ASP A 378 -4.12 -17.21 1.68
CA ASP A 378 -4.70 -16.23 0.75
C ASP A 378 -5.93 -15.52 1.36
N ASN A 379 -6.79 -16.26 2.07
CA ASN A 379 -7.90 -15.65 2.81
C ASN A 379 -7.43 -14.70 3.91
N GLN A 380 -6.34 -15.01 4.62
CA GLN A 380 -5.75 -14.08 5.60
C GLN A 380 -5.06 -12.88 4.96
N ARG A 381 -4.52 -13.04 3.75
CA ARG A 381 -3.92 -11.93 3.01
C ARG A 381 -4.97 -10.84 2.76
N ALA A 382 -6.19 -11.20 2.37
CA ALA A 382 -7.24 -10.22 2.12
C ALA A 382 -7.56 -9.35 3.36
N SER A 383 -7.53 -9.93 4.57
CA SER A 383 -7.68 -9.15 5.80
C SER A 383 -6.48 -8.26 6.08
N PHE A 384 -5.25 -8.75 5.88
CA PHE A 384 -4.05 -7.92 6.04
C PHE A 384 -3.95 -6.80 5.00
N ASP A 385 -4.36 -7.03 3.76
CA ASP A 385 -4.42 -6.01 2.72
C ASP A 385 -5.44 -4.91 3.11
N ALA A 386 -6.56 -5.28 3.74
CA ALA A 386 -7.53 -4.31 4.26
C ALA A 386 -6.97 -3.52 5.45
N GLU A 387 -6.37 -4.21 6.44
CA GLU A 387 -5.71 -3.57 7.58
C GLU A 387 -4.56 -2.65 7.15
N LEU A 388 -3.81 -3.03 6.11
CA LEU A 388 -2.72 -2.24 5.55
C LEU A 388 -3.24 -0.97 4.89
N ARG A 389 -4.34 -1.04 4.14
CA ARG A 389 -4.99 0.14 3.55
C ARG A 389 -5.49 1.08 4.64
N GLU A 390 -6.11 0.55 5.69
CA GLU A 390 -6.59 1.34 6.83
C GLU A 390 -5.42 2.01 7.56
N ALA A 391 -4.34 1.28 7.86
CA ALA A 391 -3.15 1.83 8.50
C ALA A 391 -2.50 2.94 7.65
N ASN A 392 -2.37 2.73 6.34
CA ASN A 392 -1.86 3.75 5.41
C ASN A 392 -2.74 4.99 5.38
N GLN A 393 -4.06 4.83 5.37
CA GLN A 393 -5.00 5.94 5.39
C GLN A 393 -4.87 6.74 6.69
N GLN A 394 -4.84 6.06 7.84
CA GLN A 394 -4.64 6.70 9.14
C GLN A 394 -3.31 7.44 9.19
N LEU A 395 -2.23 6.83 8.71
CA LEU A 395 -0.93 7.49 8.65
C LEU A 395 -1.00 8.78 7.81
N ASN A 396 -1.52 8.69 6.58
CA ASN A 396 -1.65 9.88 5.72
C ASN A 396 -2.48 11.00 6.35
N LEU A 397 -3.55 10.66 7.09
CA LEU A 397 -4.35 11.62 7.83
C LEU A 397 -3.54 12.31 8.92
N GLU A 398 -2.83 11.55 9.75
CA GLU A 398 -2.01 12.13 10.83
C GLU A 398 -0.87 13.01 10.29
N LEU A 399 -0.16 12.55 9.25
CA LEU A 399 0.88 13.34 8.59
C LEU A 399 0.34 14.67 8.05
N ASN A 400 -0.86 14.65 7.46
CA ASN A 400 -1.50 15.84 6.92
C ASN A 400 -1.99 16.77 8.01
N ARG A 401 -2.59 16.27 9.09
CA ARG A 401 -2.98 17.09 10.24
C ARG A 401 -1.78 17.82 10.84
N THR A 402 -0.67 17.12 11.05
CA THR A 402 0.56 17.73 11.55
C THR A 402 1.09 18.78 10.58
N SER A 403 1.09 18.50 9.28
CA SER A 403 1.54 19.45 8.25
C SER A 403 0.66 20.71 8.21
N GLN A 404 -0.66 20.54 8.28
CA GLN A 404 -1.62 21.66 8.34
C GLN A 404 -1.44 22.49 9.61
N LEU A 405 -1.21 21.87 10.76
CA LEU A 405 -0.93 22.56 12.02
C LEU A 405 0.34 23.41 11.92
N ILE A 406 1.43 22.83 11.39
CA ILE A 406 2.69 23.55 11.19
C ILE A 406 2.51 24.70 10.20
N TRP A 407 1.88 24.44 9.06
CA TRP A 407 1.60 25.48 8.08
C TRP A 407 0.76 26.61 8.68
N HIS A 408 -0.27 26.28 9.46
CA HIS A 408 -1.12 27.26 10.13
C HIS A 408 -0.35 28.12 11.15
N VAL A 409 0.57 27.53 11.92
CA VAL A 409 1.47 28.26 12.83
C VAL A 409 2.37 29.23 12.05
N ARG A 410 3.02 28.76 10.99
CA ARG A 410 3.87 29.60 10.12
C ARG A 410 3.08 30.75 9.50
N GLN A 411 1.89 30.44 8.99
CA GLN A 411 1.01 31.37 8.31
C GLN A 411 0.52 32.50 9.24
N ARG A 412 0.18 32.17 10.49
CA ARG A 412 -0.18 33.18 11.51
C ARG A 412 0.99 34.09 11.87
N ALA A 413 2.18 33.53 12.04
CA ALA A 413 3.38 34.32 12.28
C ALA A 413 3.69 35.24 11.09
N ALA A 414 3.63 34.73 9.86
CA ALA A 414 3.87 35.52 8.65
C ALA A 414 2.84 36.65 8.50
N GLN A 415 1.55 36.38 8.74
CA GLN A 415 0.48 37.38 8.70
C GLN A 415 0.64 38.46 9.78
N THR A 416 1.08 38.11 10.98
CA THR A 416 1.32 39.08 12.06
C THR A 416 2.53 39.97 11.71
N LEU A 417 3.63 39.37 11.23
CA LEU A 417 4.83 40.10 10.82
C LEU A 417 4.57 41.05 9.64
N HIS A 418 3.87 40.58 8.60
CA HIS A 418 3.58 41.37 7.41
C HIS A 418 2.39 42.33 7.59
N GLY A 419 1.42 41.97 8.43
CA GLY A 419 0.21 42.73 8.65
C GLY A 419 0.41 43.80 9.73
N SER A 420 0.37 43.41 10.99
CA SER A 420 0.36 44.37 12.11
C SER A 420 1.70 45.05 12.33
N VAL A 421 2.80 44.27 12.33
CA VAL A 421 4.15 44.81 12.57
C VAL A 421 4.57 45.71 11.41
N GLN A 422 4.52 45.22 10.17
CA GLN A 422 4.90 46.02 9.01
C GLN A 422 4.01 47.25 8.84
N ALA A 423 2.68 47.14 9.02
CA ALA A 423 1.79 48.30 8.89
C ALA A 423 2.10 49.37 9.94
N SER A 424 2.36 48.97 11.19
CA SER A 424 2.72 49.90 12.26
C SER A 424 4.05 50.61 11.99
N LEU A 425 5.08 49.86 11.57
CA LEU A 425 6.38 50.43 11.17
C LEU A 425 6.26 51.33 9.94
N THR A 426 5.46 50.93 8.95
CA THR A 426 5.24 51.74 7.74
C THR A 426 4.49 53.03 8.06
N ALA A 427 3.48 52.97 8.94
CA ALA A 427 2.75 54.15 9.38
C ALA A 427 3.64 55.11 10.17
N ALA A 428 4.49 54.58 11.07
CA ALA A 428 5.51 55.37 11.77
C ALA A 428 6.46 56.06 10.78
N ASN A 429 6.97 55.32 9.79
CA ASN A 429 7.86 55.86 8.77
C ASN A 429 7.20 56.96 7.91
N MET A 430 5.96 56.72 7.46
CA MET A 430 5.20 57.69 6.65
C MET A 430 4.86 58.96 7.43
N ARG A 431 4.53 58.84 8.72
CA ARG A 431 4.29 60.00 9.61
C ARG A 431 5.55 60.87 9.77
N ILE A 432 6.71 60.24 9.93
CA ILE A 432 7.99 60.96 10.03
C ILE A 432 8.33 61.65 8.70
N LEU A 433 8.20 60.96 7.58
CA LEU A 433 8.59 61.49 6.26
C LEU A 433 7.61 62.54 5.71
N GLY A 434 6.32 62.43 6.03
CA GLY A 434 5.26 63.31 5.55
C GLY A 434 5.09 64.61 6.36
N ALA A 435 5.74 64.73 7.52
CA ALA A 435 5.59 65.91 8.38
C ALA A 435 6.45 67.09 7.91
N GLN A 436 5.82 68.25 7.75
CA GLN A 436 6.51 69.52 7.45
C GLN A 436 7.04 70.22 8.71
N VAL A 437 6.36 70.01 9.85
CA VAL A 437 6.75 70.48 11.18
C VAL A 437 6.67 69.29 12.12
N VAL A 438 7.73 69.05 12.88
CA VAL A 438 7.78 68.01 13.91
C VAL A 438 7.28 68.64 15.20
N ASP A 439 6.12 68.22 15.68
CA ASP A 439 5.59 68.56 17.00
C ASP A 439 5.59 67.33 17.92
N GLU A 440 5.38 67.57 19.21
CA GLU A 440 5.39 66.50 20.22
C GLU A 440 4.20 65.53 20.04
N GLU A 441 3.10 65.99 19.44
CA GLU A 441 1.94 65.15 19.16
C GLU A 441 2.23 64.10 18.07
N LEU A 442 2.92 64.49 16.99
CA LEU A 442 3.40 63.58 15.96
C LEU A 442 4.39 62.56 16.54
N LEU A 443 5.33 63.02 17.37
CA LEU A 443 6.33 62.17 17.99
C LEU A 443 5.68 61.11 18.89
N GLU A 444 4.67 61.49 19.66
CA GLU A 444 3.90 60.57 20.49
C GLU A 444 3.14 59.53 19.66
N LYS A 445 2.53 59.93 18.53
CA LYS A 445 1.86 58.98 17.61
C LYS A 445 2.84 57.95 17.03
N VAL A 446 4.05 58.38 16.67
CA VAL A 446 5.12 57.49 16.18
C VAL A 446 5.58 56.52 17.27
N ARG A 447 5.73 56.99 18.51
CA ARG A 447 6.04 56.11 19.67
C ARG A 447 4.95 55.07 19.88
N GLN A 448 3.67 55.47 19.80
CA GLN A 448 2.53 54.55 19.91
C GLN A 448 2.48 53.50 18.78
N ASP A 449 2.89 53.85 17.56
CA ASP A 449 3.00 52.86 16.47
C ASP A 449 4.07 51.81 16.77
N LEU A 450 5.21 52.21 17.34
CA LEU A 450 6.29 51.27 17.71
C LEU A 450 5.93 50.39 18.90
N VAL A 451 5.19 50.92 19.86
CA VAL A 451 4.62 50.11 20.96
C VAL A 451 3.68 49.04 20.38
N ARG A 452 2.77 49.42 19.48
CA ARG A 452 1.88 48.46 18.79
C ARG A 452 2.64 47.41 17.98
N ALA A 453 3.72 47.81 17.31
CA ALA A 453 4.59 46.87 16.60
C ALA A 453 5.26 45.87 17.57
N THR A 454 5.72 46.34 18.73
CA THR A 454 6.38 45.51 19.76
C THR A 454 5.38 44.55 20.42
N GLU A 455 4.17 45.02 20.76
CA GLU A 455 3.08 44.19 21.29
C GLU A 455 2.62 43.12 20.29
N SER A 456 2.67 43.41 18.99
CA SER A 456 2.36 42.42 17.95
C SER A 456 3.46 41.36 17.80
N LEU A 457 4.70 41.66 18.17
CA LEU A 457 5.80 40.68 18.12
C LEU A 457 5.73 39.68 19.28
N THR A 458 5.11 40.04 20.41
CA THR A 458 4.94 39.15 21.57
C THR A 458 3.75 38.20 21.45
N ASN A 459 2.81 38.45 20.54
CA ASN A 459 1.68 37.57 20.27
C ASN A 459 1.49 37.32 18.76
N LEU A 460 2.05 36.22 18.28
CA LEU A 460 2.02 35.82 16.87
C LEU A 460 0.81 34.98 16.48
N ASP A 461 -0.09 34.64 17.43
CA ASP A 461 -1.21 33.75 17.15
C ASP A 461 -2.32 34.41 16.30
N GLY A 462 -2.30 35.74 16.14
CA GLY A 462 -3.21 36.48 15.25
C GLY A 462 -4.71 36.34 15.59
N PRO A 463 -5.60 37.02 14.83
CA PRO A 463 -7.04 36.87 14.98
C PRO A 463 -7.54 35.53 14.41
N SER A 464 -8.60 34.98 14.99
CA SER A 464 -9.31 33.82 14.44
C SER A 464 -9.97 34.13 13.10
N LEU A 465 -9.90 33.19 12.16
CA LEU A 465 -10.59 33.30 10.88
C LEU A 465 -12.08 32.96 11.04
N ASP A 466 -12.95 33.83 10.57
CA ASP A 466 -14.33 33.48 10.28
C ASP A 466 -14.43 33.06 8.80
N LEU A 467 -14.59 31.76 8.58
CA LEU A 467 -14.67 31.17 7.24
C LEU A 467 -15.89 31.71 6.47
N LYS A 468 -17.02 31.95 7.15
CA LYS A 468 -18.26 32.41 6.50
C LYS A 468 -18.04 33.78 5.86
N THR A 469 -17.52 34.70 6.67
CA THR A 469 -17.23 36.06 6.23
C THR A 469 -16.15 36.06 5.14
N SER A 470 -15.10 35.26 5.30
CA SER A 470 -14.00 35.21 4.31
C SER A 470 -14.43 34.69 2.94
N LEU A 471 -15.32 33.69 2.89
CA LEU A 471 -15.87 33.19 1.63
C LEU A 471 -16.85 34.19 1.00
N ALA A 472 -17.65 34.88 1.81
CA ALA A 472 -18.53 35.95 1.32
C ALA A 472 -17.73 37.10 0.71
N ASP A 473 -16.67 37.56 1.40
CA ASP A 473 -15.76 38.59 0.92
C ASP A 473 -15.09 38.19 -0.41
N LEU A 474 -14.73 36.90 -0.57
CA LEU A 474 -14.16 36.39 -1.81
C LEU A 474 -15.16 36.48 -2.98
N VAL A 475 -16.43 36.14 -2.74
CA VAL A 475 -17.49 36.23 -3.76
C VAL A 475 -17.75 37.69 -4.12
N GLU A 476 -17.81 38.58 -3.13
CA GLU A 476 -18.02 40.01 -3.32
C GLU A 476 -16.86 40.66 -4.10
N LEU A 477 -15.61 40.31 -3.77
CA LEU A 477 -14.40 40.84 -4.42
C LEU A 477 -14.41 40.64 -5.93
N TRP A 478 -14.96 39.52 -6.41
CA TRP A 478 -15.00 39.17 -7.82
C TRP A 478 -16.35 39.45 -8.50
N GLN A 479 -17.29 40.04 -7.75
CA GLN A 479 -18.60 40.40 -8.27
C GLN A 479 -18.46 41.34 -9.49
N GLY A 480 -19.15 40.99 -10.58
CA GLY A 480 -19.08 41.72 -11.85
C GLY A 480 -17.91 41.33 -12.77
N VAL A 481 -16.89 40.62 -12.26
CA VAL A 481 -15.79 40.06 -13.07
C VAL A 481 -16.01 38.58 -13.37
N CYS A 482 -16.37 37.80 -12.35
CA CYS A 482 -16.59 36.36 -12.45
C CYS A 482 -17.72 35.94 -11.51
N ARG A 483 -18.59 35.03 -11.95
CA ARG A 483 -19.59 34.40 -11.08
C ARG A 483 -18.91 33.32 -10.23
N VAL A 484 -18.88 33.50 -8.91
CA VAL A 484 -18.32 32.52 -7.97
C VAL A 484 -19.45 31.95 -7.13
N GLU A 485 -19.59 30.62 -7.12
CA GLU A 485 -20.57 29.90 -6.30
C GLU A 485 -19.86 28.94 -5.37
N VAL A 486 -20.26 28.92 -4.10
CA VAL A 486 -19.68 28.05 -3.07
C VAL A 486 -20.79 27.23 -2.44
N ALA A 487 -20.65 25.91 -2.50
CA ALA A 487 -21.59 24.93 -1.96
C ALA A 487 -20.93 24.07 -0.89
N ILE A 488 -21.47 24.11 0.32
CA ILE A 488 -21.04 23.36 1.51
C ILE A 488 -22.30 22.91 2.25
N ASP A 489 -22.34 21.67 2.72
CA ASP A 489 -23.41 21.19 3.61
C ASP A 489 -23.34 21.90 4.98
N ASP A 490 -24.49 22.28 5.55
CA ASP A 490 -24.55 23.05 6.81
C ASP A 490 -23.86 22.33 7.98
N LYS A 491 -24.00 21.00 8.09
CA LYS A 491 -23.38 20.25 9.19
C LYS A 491 -21.87 20.19 9.03
N LEU A 492 -21.41 20.01 7.79
CA LEU A 492 -19.99 20.03 7.48
C LEU A 492 -19.41 21.43 7.73
N PHE A 493 -20.15 22.48 7.39
CA PHE A 493 -19.75 23.86 7.63
C PHE A 493 -19.53 24.16 9.11
N ASP A 494 -20.46 23.74 9.98
CA ASP A 494 -20.32 23.90 11.43
C ASP A 494 -19.09 23.19 11.97
N LEU A 495 -18.84 21.97 11.48
CA LEU A 495 -17.69 21.16 11.88
C LEU A 495 -16.36 21.81 11.45
N ILE A 496 -16.29 22.30 10.21
CA ILE A 496 -15.11 23.02 9.69
C ILE A 496 -14.88 24.30 10.49
N SER A 497 -15.94 25.07 10.76
CA SER A 497 -15.86 26.36 11.43
C SER A 497 -15.42 26.25 12.89
N ALA A 498 -15.66 25.10 13.53
CA ALA A 498 -15.16 24.80 14.87
C ALA A 498 -13.63 24.59 14.90
N ASN A 499 -12.99 24.22 13.77
CA ASN A 499 -11.56 24.00 13.68
C ASN A 499 -10.86 25.10 12.85
N GLN A 500 -10.08 25.94 13.53
CA GLN A 500 -9.38 27.05 12.88
C GLN A 500 -8.33 26.63 11.84
N VAL A 501 -7.65 25.49 12.04
CA VAL A 501 -6.64 24.98 11.11
C VAL A 501 -7.32 24.56 9.81
N THR A 502 -8.38 23.76 9.93
CA THR A 502 -9.18 23.29 8.79
C THR A 502 -9.79 24.46 8.04
N SER A 503 -10.38 25.42 8.77
CA SER A 503 -10.95 26.65 8.20
C SER A 503 -9.90 27.45 7.41
N HIS A 504 -8.68 27.61 7.95
CA HIS A 504 -7.62 28.36 7.28
C HIS A 504 -7.13 27.65 6.00
N CYS A 505 -6.96 26.33 6.07
CA CYS A 505 -6.55 25.52 4.91
C CYS A 505 -7.58 25.65 3.77
N ILE A 506 -8.87 25.46 4.08
CA ILE A 506 -9.95 25.56 3.09
C ILE A 506 -10.00 26.96 2.49
N ASN A 507 -9.93 28.00 3.32
CA ASN A 507 -9.96 29.39 2.85
C ASN A 507 -8.83 29.68 1.86
N VAL A 508 -7.61 29.23 2.15
CA VAL A 508 -6.46 29.44 1.27
C VAL A 508 -6.58 28.63 -0.02
N ILE A 509 -6.99 27.36 0.05
CA ILE A 509 -7.19 26.51 -1.14
C ILE A 509 -8.22 27.13 -2.08
N VAL A 510 -9.37 27.53 -1.54
CA VAL A 510 -10.46 28.13 -2.33
C VAL A 510 -10.02 29.47 -2.91
N LYS A 511 -9.43 30.35 -2.09
CA LYS A 511 -8.96 31.67 -2.54
C LYS A 511 -7.92 31.57 -3.64
N GLU A 512 -6.93 30.71 -3.49
CA GLU A 512 -5.87 30.50 -4.48
C GLU A 512 -6.43 29.89 -5.77
N SER A 513 -7.30 28.89 -5.66
CA SER A 513 -7.91 28.22 -6.83
C SER A 513 -8.81 29.17 -7.62
N VAL A 514 -9.64 29.97 -6.94
CA VAL A 514 -10.51 30.99 -7.57
C VAL A 514 -9.66 32.08 -8.21
N THR A 515 -8.64 32.59 -7.50
CA THR A 515 -7.74 33.62 -8.03
C THR A 515 -7.00 33.13 -9.27
N ASN A 516 -6.53 31.88 -9.27
CA ASN A 516 -5.86 31.28 -10.42
C ASN A 516 -6.83 31.09 -11.60
N ALA A 517 -8.04 30.62 -11.36
CA ALA A 517 -9.07 30.48 -12.39
C ALA A 517 -9.37 31.81 -13.08
N ILE A 518 -9.51 32.90 -12.31
CA ILE A 518 -9.86 34.22 -12.86
C ILE A 518 -8.64 34.89 -13.49
N ARG A 519 -7.52 34.99 -12.77
CA ARG A 519 -6.35 35.77 -13.20
C ARG A 519 -5.58 35.12 -14.33
N HIS A 520 -5.36 33.80 -14.22
CA HIS A 520 -4.55 33.05 -15.19
C HIS A 520 -5.43 32.33 -16.19
N GLY A 521 -6.56 31.78 -15.76
CA GLY A 521 -7.49 31.07 -16.64
C GLY A 521 -8.54 31.96 -17.33
N LYS A 522 -8.69 33.22 -16.92
CA LYS A 522 -9.73 34.14 -17.44
C LYS A 522 -11.14 33.55 -17.34
N ALA A 523 -11.39 32.74 -16.31
CA ALA A 523 -12.68 32.14 -16.06
C ALA A 523 -13.76 33.23 -15.85
N ARG A 524 -14.96 32.95 -16.34
CA ARG A 524 -16.16 33.78 -16.13
C ARG A 524 -17.10 33.18 -15.08
N SER A 525 -16.94 31.89 -14.80
CA SER A 525 -17.71 31.15 -13.82
C SER A 525 -16.82 30.16 -13.09
N VAL A 526 -16.92 30.15 -11.76
CA VAL A 526 -16.24 29.21 -10.86
C VAL A 526 -17.25 28.63 -9.89
N GLU A 527 -17.30 27.32 -9.79
CA GLU A 527 -18.10 26.55 -8.84
C GLU A 527 -17.17 25.86 -7.85
N VAL A 528 -17.42 26.04 -6.56
CA VAL A 528 -16.68 25.43 -5.46
C VAL A 528 -17.61 24.49 -4.72
N SER A 529 -17.23 23.22 -4.62
CA SER A 529 -17.94 22.20 -3.83
C SER A 529 -17.04 21.65 -2.74
N ILE A 530 -17.55 21.59 -1.51
CA ILE A 530 -16.84 21.02 -0.36
C ILE A 530 -17.69 19.90 0.23
N GLN A 531 -17.13 18.69 0.30
CA GLN A 531 -17.84 17.47 0.67
C GLN A 531 -17.03 16.63 1.66
N ASP A 532 -17.71 15.99 2.61
CA ASP A 532 -17.10 15.02 3.53
C ASP A 532 -17.00 13.65 2.85
N LEU A 533 -15.81 13.05 2.86
CA LEU A 533 -15.59 11.71 2.33
C LEU A 533 -15.94 10.60 3.34
N ASN A 534 -16.35 10.96 4.56
CA ASN A 534 -16.67 10.06 5.68
C ASN A 534 -15.50 9.15 6.08
N ASP A 535 -14.28 9.59 5.80
CA ASP A 535 -13.04 8.82 5.96
C ASP A 535 -12.00 9.57 6.80
N GLY A 536 -12.43 10.68 7.43
CA GLY A 536 -11.57 11.61 8.17
C GLY A 536 -11.02 12.76 7.31
N SER A 537 -11.45 12.90 6.07
CA SER A 537 -11.00 13.96 5.15
C SER A 537 -12.15 14.65 4.40
N ILE A 538 -11.85 15.85 3.90
CA ILE A 538 -12.74 16.70 3.13
C ILE A 538 -12.21 16.79 1.69
N GLN A 539 -13.12 16.65 0.73
CA GLN A 539 -12.87 16.88 -0.68
C GLN A 539 -13.30 18.31 -1.05
N ILE A 540 -12.38 19.07 -1.65
CA ILE A 540 -12.61 20.40 -2.20
C ILE A 540 -12.48 20.30 -3.72
N GLU A 541 -13.52 20.69 -4.44
CA GLU A 541 -13.54 20.74 -5.90
C GLU A 541 -13.80 22.15 -6.37
N VAL A 542 -12.90 22.68 -7.21
CA VAL A 542 -13.04 23.99 -7.84
C VAL A 542 -13.10 23.80 -9.34
N LYS A 543 -14.29 23.96 -9.90
CA LYS A 543 -14.59 23.79 -11.32
C LYS A 543 -14.76 25.15 -11.98
N ASN A 544 -14.08 25.40 -13.10
CA ASN A 544 -14.19 26.67 -13.82
C ASN A 544 -14.19 26.50 -15.33
N ASN A 545 -14.65 27.53 -16.03
CA ASN A 545 -14.72 27.58 -17.50
C ASN A 545 -13.57 28.39 -18.14
N GLY A 546 -12.46 28.57 -17.42
CA GLY A 546 -11.27 29.24 -17.94
C GLY A 546 -10.36 28.30 -18.73
N GLU A 547 -9.31 28.86 -19.30
CA GLU A 547 -8.22 28.10 -19.94
C GLU A 547 -7.21 27.64 -18.89
N THR A 548 -6.58 26.48 -19.11
CA THR A 548 -5.48 26.02 -18.23
C THR A 548 -4.32 25.50 -19.05
N ASN A 549 -3.11 25.80 -18.60
CA ASN A 549 -1.90 25.17 -19.10
C ASN A 549 -1.48 24.06 -18.15
N LEU A 550 -1.81 22.81 -18.49
CA LEU A 550 -1.46 21.64 -17.69
C LEU A 550 0.06 21.40 -17.61
N LEU A 551 0.83 21.92 -18.57
CA LEU A 551 2.30 21.80 -18.65
C LEU A 551 3.06 22.96 -17.97
N GLY A 552 2.35 23.92 -17.35
CA GLY A 552 2.97 25.05 -16.66
C GLY A 552 3.82 24.63 -15.45
N SER A 553 4.93 25.32 -15.21
CA SER A 553 5.79 25.07 -14.04
C SER A 553 5.03 25.33 -12.72
N PRO A 554 5.29 24.54 -11.67
CA PRO A 554 4.66 24.74 -10.36
C PRO A 554 4.96 26.15 -9.82
N GLY A 555 3.92 26.88 -9.44
CA GLY A 555 4.02 28.20 -8.81
C GLY A 555 3.89 28.11 -7.28
N VAL A 556 3.85 29.28 -6.63
CA VAL A 556 3.65 29.39 -5.16
C VAL A 556 2.33 28.73 -4.73
N GLY A 557 1.24 28.90 -5.50
CA GLY A 557 -0.03 28.25 -5.22
C GLY A 557 0.02 26.73 -5.20
N SER A 558 0.78 26.12 -6.12
CA SER A 558 0.98 24.66 -6.13
C SER A 558 1.78 24.18 -4.92
N GLN A 559 2.79 24.96 -4.48
CA GLN A 559 3.57 24.65 -3.28
C GLN A 559 2.71 24.66 -2.01
N ILE A 560 1.76 25.59 -1.91
CA ILE A 560 0.80 25.63 -0.80
C ILE A 560 -0.06 24.36 -0.82
N LEU A 561 -0.61 23.99 -1.98
CA LEU A 561 -1.42 22.77 -2.10
C LEU A 561 -0.62 21.51 -1.73
N ASP A 562 0.65 21.44 -2.15
CA ASP A 562 1.55 20.32 -1.80
C ASP A 562 1.78 20.20 -0.28
N GLU A 563 1.65 21.29 0.48
CA GLU A 563 1.93 21.32 1.93
C GLU A 563 0.70 20.99 2.78
N ILE A 564 -0.51 21.42 2.39
CA ILE A 564 -1.72 21.33 3.22
C ILE A 564 -2.73 20.26 2.76
N THR A 565 -2.50 19.64 1.60
CA THR A 565 -3.41 18.62 1.03
C THR A 565 -2.78 17.23 1.07
N MET A 566 -3.63 16.23 1.31
CA MET A 566 -3.25 14.81 1.23
C MET A 566 -2.90 14.42 -0.20
N ARG A 567 -3.65 14.99 -1.14
CA ARG A 567 -3.44 14.93 -2.57
C ARG A 567 -4.21 16.06 -3.21
N TRP A 568 -3.71 16.54 -4.33
CA TRP A 568 -4.47 17.40 -5.22
C TRP A 568 -4.17 17.05 -6.68
N THR A 569 -5.17 17.27 -7.54
CA THR A 569 -5.03 17.12 -8.98
C THR A 569 -5.61 18.35 -9.68
N ARG A 570 -5.13 18.57 -10.90
CA ARG A 570 -5.66 19.57 -11.81
C ARG A 570 -5.83 18.95 -13.18
N GLU A 571 -7.07 18.87 -13.62
CA GLU A 571 -7.45 18.18 -14.85
C GLU A 571 -8.34 19.07 -15.73
N SER A 572 -8.37 18.80 -17.03
CA SER A 572 -9.34 19.40 -17.94
C SER A 572 -10.38 18.35 -18.34
N ILE A 573 -11.64 18.63 -18.03
CA ILE A 573 -12.78 17.75 -18.25
C ILE A 573 -13.83 18.54 -19.02
N GLU A 574 -14.16 18.12 -20.24
CA GLU A 574 -15.22 18.73 -21.07
C GLU A 574 -15.09 20.25 -21.22
N ASP A 575 -13.90 20.74 -21.61
CA ASP A 575 -13.57 22.16 -21.74
C ASP A 575 -13.72 22.99 -20.44
N LYS A 576 -13.79 22.31 -19.30
CA LYS A 576 -13.70 22.91 -17.97
C LYS A 576 -12.42 22.48 -17.28
N VAL A 577 -11.99 23.28 -16.31
CA VAL A 577 -10.81 22.99 -15.48
C VAL A 577 -11.30 22.62 -14.10
N LEU A 578 -10.88 21.45 -13.61
CA LEU A 578 -11.18 20.95 -12.28
C LEU A 578 -9.89 20.92 -11.46
N VAL A 579 -9.90 21.61 -10.33
CA VAL A 579 -8.92 21.42 -9.26
C VAL A 579 -9.61 20.62 -8.16
N SER A 580 -9.05 19.46 -7.82
CA SER A 580 -9.56 18.57 -6.78
C SER A 580 -8.50 18.46 -5.70
N ALA A 581 -8.83 18.78 -4.45
CA ALA A 581 -7.90 18.74 -3.32
C ALA A 581 -8.55 18.02 -2.14
N GLN A 582 -7.84 17.05 -1.56
CA GLN A 582 -8.28 16.32 -0.37
C GLN A 582 -7.49 16.79 0.85
N VAL A 583 -8.18 17.13 1.92
CA VAL A 583 -7.61 17.77 3.12
C VAL A 583 -8.02 16.95 4.34
N ALA A 584 -7.09 16.61 5.22
CA ALA A 584 -7.43 15.93 6.46
C ALA A 584 -8.31 16.84 7.34
N LEU A 585 -9.33 16.27 7.95
CA LEU A 585 -10.17 16.96 8.91
C LEU A 585 -9.45 16.95 10.27
N ALA A 586 -9.01 18.12 10.73
CA ALA A 586 -8.21 18.26 11.95
C ALA A 586 -9.03 18.18 13.24
#